data_AF-A0A2G9NX60-F1
#
_entry.id   AF-A0A2G9NX60-F1
#
_cell.length_a   1.000
_cell.length_b   1.000
_cell.length_c   1.000
_cell.angle_alpha   90.00
_cell.angle_beta   90.00
_cell.angle_gamma   90.00
#
_symmetry.space_group_name_H-M   'P 1'
#
loop_
_entity.id
_entity.type
_entity.pdbx_description
1 polymer ?
#
loop_
_entity_poly.entity_id
_entity_poly.type
_entity_poly.pdbx_seq_one_letter_code
_entity_poly.pdbx_strand_id
1 'polypeptide(L)'
;FLSLCTAVYRESYHDLEILALLVMLLKIHLEKEIKDIPVMDLHCLIANLLQNIKDWVTIMPELCFAMSELSDHHHNFLKLLQLVPTFELRGRELRRHVSLIFISNIQNGHCTDIPLDYVSRMLLLCTYLSQMKPSSLVKKMQSLPENEAKTFLDLDQEAYYLTFSLLHLVNDASSSDEPLSFQRKYLVKLCSELEKHVKSDIREDARFFYRTKVKDLVARIHGRWQELLLYSRPSQ
;
A
#
# COMPACT_ATOMS: atom_id res chain seq x y z
N PHE A 1 12.45 -19.92 16.33
CA PHE A 1 11.53 -20.81 17.07
C PHE A 1 10.13 -20.82 16.46
N LEU A 2 9.40 -19.70 16.45
CA LEU A 2 8.04 -19.64 15.87
C LEU A 2 7.95 -20.16 14.42
N SER A 3 8.92 -19.84 13.57
CA SER A 3 8.96 -20.35 12.19
C SER A 3 9.06 -21.87 12.14
N LEU A 4 9.78 -22.50 13.09
CA LEU A 4 9.86 -23.96 13.19
C LEU A 4 8.53 -24.55 13.67
N CYS A 5 7.94 -23.99 14.73
CA CYS A 5 6.66 -24.46 15.28
C CYS A 5 5.56 -24.43 14.22
N THR A 6 5.44 -23.31 13.52
CA THR A 6 4.42 -23.10 12.49
C THR A 6 4.71 -23.89 11.21
N ALA A 7 5.96 -24.25 10.93
CA ALA A 7 6.31 -25.10 9.79
C ALA A 7 6.04 -26.59 10.05
N VAL A 8 6.28 -27.06 11.29
CA VAL A 8 6.14 -28.47 11.69
C VAL A 8 4.70 -28.82 12.06
N TYR A 9 4.00 -27.94 12.78
CA TYR A 9 2.65 -28.18 13.30
C TYR A 9 1.59 -27.36 12.57
N ARG A 10 1.55 -27.46 11.23
CA ARG A 10 0.69 -26.61 10.38
C ARG A 10 -0.80 -26.74 10.70
N GLU A 11 -1.25 -27.94 11.07
CA GLU A 11 -2.66 -28.22 11.32
C GLU A 11 -3.10 -27.93 12.75
N SER A 12 -2.14 -27.68 13.66
CA SER A 12 -2.38 -27.52 15.09
C SER A 12 -2.86 -26.13 15.48
N TYR A 13 -2.76 -25.15 14.58
CA TYR A 13 -3.21 -23.78 14.81
C TYR A 13 -4.50 -23.50 14.06
N HIS A 14 -5.47 -22.91 14.74
CA HIS A 14 -6.69 -22.40 14.13
C HIS A 14 -6.44 -21.07 13.41
N ASP A 15 -7.26 -20.78 12.40
CA ASP A 15 -7.10 -19.58 11.57
C ASP A 15 -7.13 -18.28 12.40
N LEU A 16 -7.98 -18.19 13.42
CA LEU A 16 -8.04 -17.04 14.34
C LEU A 16 -6.78 -16.89 15.20
N GLU A 17 -6.11 -18.00 15.55
CA GLU A 17 -4.84 -17.97 16.28
C GLU A 17 -3.71 -17.48 15.37
N ILE A 18 -3.71 -17.93 14.11
CA ILE A 18 -2.79 -17.45 13.08
C ILE A 18 -2.99 -15.96 12.82
N LEU A 19 -4.24 -15.50 12.68
CA LEU A 19 -4.61 -14.10 12.55
C LEU A 19 -4.06 -13.27 13.73
N ALA A 20 -4.34 -13.70 14.97
CA ALA A 20 -3.86 -13.00 16.16
C ALA A 20 -2.33 -12.92 16.22
N LEU A 21 -1.64 -13.99 15.83
CA LEU A 21 -0.17 -14.02 15.76
C LEU A 21 0.36 -13.07 14.67
N LEU A 22 -0.26 -13.03 13.49
CA LEU A 22 0.09 -12.08 12.43
C LEU A 22 -0.05 -10.64 12.92
N VAL A 23 -1.20 -10.29 13.52
CA VAL A 23 -1.47 -8.95 14.04
C VAL A 23 -0.46 -8.58 15.15
N MET A 24 -0.14 -9.51 16.05
CA MET A 24 0.86 -9.30 17.09
C MET A 24 2.25 -9.00 16.50
N LEU A 25 2.70 -9.81 15.54
CA LEU A 25 4.00 -9.63 14.88
C LEU A 25 4.09 -8.28 14.15
N LEU A 26 3.02 -7.90 13.46
CA LEU A 26 2.92 -6.61 12.78
C LEU A 26 2.95 -5.44 13.77
N LYS A 27 2.22 -5.55 14.89
CA LYS A 27 2.20 -4.53 15.95
C LYS A 27 3.58 -4.38 16.60
N ILE A 28 4.22 -5.49 16.97
CA ILE A 28 5.56 -5.50 17.56
C ILE A 28 6.56 -4.79 16.65
N HIS A 29 6.47 -4.96 15.33
CA HIS A 29 7.38 -4.29 14.40
C HIS A 29 7.17 -2.76 14.31
N LEU A 30 5.99 -2.26 14.69
CA LEU A 30 5.77 -0.81 14.81
C LEU A 30 6.40 -0.22 16.08
N GLU A 31 6.70 -1.06 17.09
CA GLU A 31 7.29 -0.62 18.35
C GLU A 31 8.75 -0.20 18.16
N LYS A 32 9.03 1.07 18.46
CA LYS A 32 10.35 1.69 18.26
C LYS A 32 11.45 1.09 19.15
N GLU A 33 11.07 0.38 20.20
CA GLU A 33 11.97 -0.23 21.18
C GLU A 33 12.42 -1.64 20.77
N ILE A 34 11.74 -2.26 19.78
CA ILE A 34 12.00 -3.63 19.33
C ILE A 34 12.59 -3.58 17.91
N LYS A 35 13.75 -2.93 17.78
CA LYS A 35 14.40 -2.67 16.47
C LYS A 35 15.31 -3.79 15.96
N ASP A 36 15.60 -4.80 16.79
CA ASP A 36 16.68 -5.75 16.53
C ASP A 36 16.23 -7.04 15.83
N ILE A 37 14.96 -7.17 15.44
CA ILE A 37 14.48 -8.36 14.71
C ILE A 37 14.87 -8.22 13.22
N PRO A 38 15.62 -9.17 12.64
CA PRO A 38 15.91 -9.16 11.21
C PRO A 38 14.63 -9.24 10.37
N VAL A 39 14.43 -8.26 9.48
CA VAL A 39 13.23 -8.15 8.64
C VAL A 39 13.02 -9.41 7.78
N MET A 40 14.10 -10.03 7.30
CA MET A 40 14.04 -11.23 6.47
C MET A 40 13.43 -12.44 7.20
N ASP A 41 13.80 -12.63 8.47
CA ASP A 41 13.27 -13.73 9.28
C ASP A 41 11.76 -13.55 9.54
N LEU A 42 11.34 -12.28 9.70
CA LEU A 42 9.95 -11.91 9.85
C LEU A 42 9.15 -12.12 8.56
N HIS A 43 9.71 -11.79 7.38
CA HIS A 43 9.08 -12.07 6.09
C HIS A 43 8.81 -13.56 5.88
N CYS A 44 9.78 -14.41 6.19
CA CYS A 44 9.62 -15.87 6.09
C CYS A 44 8.56 -16.40 7.07
N LEU A 45 8.53 -15.88 8.29
CA LEU A 45 7.51 -16.25 9.28
C LEU A 45 6.11 -15.83 8.84
N ILE A 46 5.92 -14.58 8.40
CA ILE A 46 4.63 -14.08 7.90
C ILE A 46 4.19 -14.91 6.69
N ALA A 47 5.07 -15.21 5.74
CA ALA A 47 4.74 -16.05 4.60
C ALA A 47 4.24 -17.44 5.02
N ASN A 48 4.91 -18.07 5.99
CA ASN A 48 4.52 -19.38 6.50
C ASN A 48 3.15 -19.33 7.21
N LEU A 49 2.91 -18.29 8.01
CA LEU A 49 1.63 -18.07 8.68
C LEU A 49 0.50 -17.85 7.67
N LEU A 50 0.71 -16.99 6.68
CA LEU A 50 -0.26 -16.73 5.62
C LEU A 50 -0.61 -18.02 4.88
N GLN A 51 0.35 -18.90 4.59
CA GLN A 51 0.11 -20.18 3.92
C GLN A 51 -0.67 -21.20 4.77
N ASN A 52 -0.56 -21.13 6.10
CA ASN A 52 -1.23 -22.07 7.00
C ASN A 52 -2.71 -21.74 7.24
N ILE A 53 -3.20 -20.58 6.81
CA ILE A 53 -4.62 -20.22 6.92
C ILE A 53 -5.47 -21.16 6.04
N LYS A 54 -6.49 -21.78 6.61
CA LYS A 54 -7.38 -22.71 5.89
C LYS A 54 -8.47 -21.95 5.14
N ASP A 55 -9.22 -21.09 5.84
CA ASP A 55 -10.26 -20.25 5.26
C ASP A 55 -9.72 -18.85 4.92
N TRP A 56 -8.94 -18.78 3.85
CA TRP A 56 -8.35 -17.52 3.41
C TRP A 56 -9.40 -16.47 3.00
N VAL A 57 -10.54 -16.91 2.45
CA VAL A 57 -11.60 -16.00 1.97
C VAL A 57 -12.19 -15.22 3.13
N THR A 58 -12.39 -15.85 4.28
CA THR A 58 -12.90 -15.20 5.49
C THR A 58 -11.82 -14.42 6.22
N ILE A 59 -10.60 -14.96 6.32
CA ILE A 59 -9.54 -14.38 7.16
C ILE A 59 -8.84 -13.18 6.49
N MET A 60 -8.74 -13.14 5.17
CA MET A 60 -8.05 -12.05 4.47
C MET A 60 -8.70 -10.67 4.75
N PRO A 61 -10.03 -10.49 4.64
CA PRO A 61 -10.68 -9.23 5.02
C PRO A 61 -10.48 -8.88 6.49
N GLU A 62 -10.60 -9.85 7.41
CA GLU A 62 -10.37 -9.63 8.85
C GLU A 62 -8.94 -9.17 9.15
N LEU A 63 -7.95 -9.78 8.49
CA LEU A 63 -6.55 -9.39 8.61
C LEU A 63 -6.33 -7.98 8.06
N CYS A 64 -6.91 -7.64 6.91
CA CYS A 64 -6.79 -6.29 6.36
C CYS A 64 -7.38 -5.23 7.30
N PHE A 65 -8.54 -5.53 7.89
CA PHE A 65 -9.16 -4.68 8.91
C PHE A 65 -8.27 -4.55 10.15
N ALA A 66 -7.80 -5.67 10.70
CA ALA A 66 -6.92 -5.63 11.86
C ALA A 66 -5.64 -4.84 11.59
N MET A 67 -5.05 -4.96 10.39
CA MET A 67 -3.91 -4.16 9.95
C MET A 67 -4.22 -2.67 9.87
N SER A 68 -5.44 -2.29 9.49
CA SER A 68 -5.84 -0.88 9.41
C SER A 68 -6.02 -0.23 10.77
N GLU A 69 -6.36 -1.02 11.78
CA GLU A 69 -6.51 -0.57 13.18
C GLU A 69 -5.18 -0.51 13.95
N LEU A 70 -4.06 -0.96 13.36
CA LEU A 70 -2.76 -0.96 14.03
C LEU A 70 -2.16 0.45 14.19
N SER A 71 -2.59 1.43 13.39
CA SER A 71 -2.05 2.79 13.41
C SER A 71 -2.88 3.74 12.57
N ASP A 72 -3.00 4.99 12.99
CA ASP A 72 -3.64 6.05 12.18
C ASP A 72 -2.65 6.82 11.29
N HIS A 73 -1.34 6.60 11.47
CA HIS A 73 -0.30 7.31 10.73
C HIS A 73 0.12 6.61 9.43
N HIS A 74 0.08 7.34 8.30
CA HIS A 74 0.45 6.81 6.97
C HIS A 74 1.87 6.24 6.86
N HIS A 75 2.84 6.68 7.68
CA HIS A 75 4.18 6.10 7.71
C HIS A 75 4.17 4.64 8.18
N ASN A 76 3.32 4.32 9.14
CA ASN A 76 3.22 2.96 9.68
C ASN A 76 2.51 2.04 8.70
N PHE A 77 1.52 2.52 7.94
CA PHE A 77 0.91 1.74 6.86
C PHE A 77 1.93 1.23 5.84
N LEU A 78 2.90 2.07 5.44
CA LEU A 78 3.98 1.60 4.56
C LEU A 78 4.88 0.56 5.22
N LYS A 79 5.24 0.74 6.50
CA LYS A 79 6.06 -0.24 7.23
C LYS A 79 5.35 -1.58 7.34
N LEU A 80 4.06 -1.56 7.71
CA LEU A 80 3.22 -2.74 7.77
C LEU A 80 3.17 -3.44 6.41
N LEU A 81 2.95 -2.69 5.34
CA LEU A 81 2.92 -3.24 4.00
C LEU A 81 4.27 -3.84 3.61
N GLN A 82 5.40 -3.21 3.98
CA GLN A 82 6.75 -3.74 3.71
C GLN A 82 7.04 -5.07 4.40
N LEU A 83 6.32 -5.43 5.47
CA LEU A 83 6.43 -6.74 6.12
C LEU A 83 5.66 -7.84 5.41
N VAL A 84 4.65 -7.50 4.60
CA VAL A 84 3.88 -8.50 3.88
C VAL A 84 4.70 -9.00 2.68
N PRO A 85 5.00 -10.31 2.57
CA PRO A 85 5.84 -10.85 1.52
C PRO A 85 5.21 -10.69 0.12
N THR A 86 6.06 -10.47 -0.89
CA THR A 86 5.64 -10.33 -2.30
C THR A 86 5.87 -11.61 -3.12
N PHE A 87 6.70 -12.52 -2.64
CA PHE A 87 7.11 -13.74 -3.36
C PHE A 87 6.04 -14.84 -3.34
N GLU A 88 4.99 -14.71 -2.53
CA GLU A 88 3.91 -15.69 -2.40
C GLU A 88 2.53 -15.06 -2.69
N LEU A 89 1.56 -15.91 -3.10
CA LEU A 89 0.27 -15.47 -3.64
C LEU A 89 -0.61 -14.71 -2.63
N ARG A 90 -0.80 -15.24 -1.42
CA ARG A 90 -1.65 -14.65 -0.37
C ARG A 90 -1.10 -13.31 0.10
N GLY A 91 0.22 -13.17 0.14
CA GLY A 91 0.91 -11.93 0.45
C GLY A 91 0.68 -10.88 -0.63
N ARG A 92 0.75 -11.24 -1.91
CA ARG A 92 0.36 -10.33 -3.00
C ARG A 92 -1.11 -9.95 -2.93
N GLU A 93 -2.00 -10.89 -2.63
CA GLU A 93 -3.44 -10.61 -2.42
C GLU A 93 -3.69 -9.64 -1.27
N LEU A 94 -3.10 -9.94 -0.10
CA LEU A 94 -3.17 -9.12 1.10
C LEU A 94 -2.66 -7.70 0.83
N ARG A 95 -1.48 -7.57 0.21
CA ARG A 95 -0.89 -6.26 -0.15
C ARG A 95 -1.83 -5.45 -1.02
N ARG A 96 -2.43 -6.04 -2.05
CA ARG A 96 -3.36 -5.36 -2.95
C ARG A 96 -4.57 -4.82 -2.20
N HIS A 97 -5.18 -5.65 -1.37
CA HIS A 97 -6.41 -5.29 -0.67
C HIS A 97 -6.16 -4.29 0.47
N VAL A 98 -5.19 -4.57 1.34
CA VAL A 98 -4.85 -3.69 2.46
C VAL A 98 -4.34 -2.32 1.98
N SER A 99 -3.67 -2.25 0.82
CA SER A 99 -3.23 -0.97 0.26
C SER A 99 -4.41 -0.05 -0.09
N LEU A 100 -5.51 -0.60 -0.61
CA LEU A 100 -6.71 0.19 -0.88
C LEU A 100 -7.39 0.65 0.41
N ILE A 101 -7.43 -0.20 1.43
CA ILE A 101 -7.95 0.16 2.76
C ILE A 101 -7.11 1.28 3.36
N PHE A 102 -5.77 1.17 3.32
CA PHE A 102 -4.87 2.21 3.81
C PHE A 102 -5.04 3.54 3.04
N ILE A 103 -5.17 3.50 1.71
CA ILE A 103 -5.46 4.72 0.92
C ILE A 103 -6.79 5.33 1.38
N SER A 104 -7.82 4.51 1.54
CA SER A 104 -9.14 4.98 1.94
C SER A 104 -9.14 5.57 3.34
N ASN A 105 -8.47 4.94 4.31
CA ASN A 105 -8.33 5.46 5.68
C ASN A 105 -7.58 6.79 5.69
N ILE A 106 -6.47 6.90 4.94
CA ILE A 106 -5.73 8.16 4.80
C ILE A 106 -6.63 9.28 4.23
N GLN A 107 -7.46 8.98 3.23
CA GLN A 107 -8.24 10.00 2.53
C GLN A 107 -9.55 10.36 3.25
N ASN A 108 -10.22 9.37 3.82
CA ASN A 108 -11.62 9.41 4.29
C ASN A 108 -11.79 9.11 5.79
N GLY A 109 -10.70 8.86 6.54
CA GLY A 109 -10.74 8.53 7.97
C GLY A 109 -10.85 7.03 8.22
N HIS A 110 -12.00 6.42 7.91
CA HIS A 110 -12.19 4.97 8.05
C HIS A 110 -13.09 4.43 6.94
N CYS A 111 -12.64 3.37 6.27
CA CYS A 111 -13.42 2.70 5.23
C CYS A 111 -12.99 1.23 5.11
N THR A 112 -13.93 0.33 5.42
CA THR A 112 -13.72 -1.12 5.36
C THR A 112 -14.37 -1.77 4.14
N ASP A 113 -15.18 -1.03 3.39
CA ASP A 113 -15.94 -1.56 2.25
C ASP A 113 -15.16 -1.34 0.95
N ILE A 114 -14.05 -2.07 0.81
CA ILE A 114 -13.27 -2.10 -0.42
C ILE A 114 -13.79 -3.25 -1.30
N PRO A 115 -14.11 -2.98 -2.59
CA PRO A 115 -14.54 -4.03 -3.51
C PRO A 115 -13.50 -5.15 -3.61
N LEU A 116 -13.96 -6.40 -3.71
CA LEU A 116 -13.07 -7.55 -3.96
C LEU A 116 -12.81 -7.76 -5.44
N ASP A 117 -13.77 -7.40 -6.30
CA ASP A 117 -13.63 -7.56 -7.75
C ASP A 117 -12.57 -6.62 -8.33
N TYR A 118 -11.86 -7.09 -9.35
CA TYR A 118 -10.77 -6.34 -9.95
C TYR A 118 -11.21 -5.01 -10.58
N VAL A 119 -12.38 -5.00 -11.26
CA VAL A 119 -12.85 -3.84 -12.02
C VAL A 119 -13.14 -2.66 -11.10
N SER A 120 -13.93 -2.88 -10.06
CA SER A 120 -14.31 -1.85 -9.11
C SER A 120 -13.09 -1.33 -8.36
N ARG A 121 -12.15 -2.21 -7.96
CA ARG A 121 -10.89 -1.80 -7.34
C ARG A 121 -10.07 -0.87 -8.22
N MET A 122 -9.93 -1.19 -9.52
CA MET A 122 -9.16 -0.35 -10.43
C MET A 122 -9.81 1.01 -10.68
N LEU A 123 -11.14 1.06 -10.76
CA LEU A 123 -11.87 2.33 -10.89
C LEU A 123 -11.72 3.18 -9.62
N LEU A 124 -11.84 2.56 -8.45
CA LEU A 124 -11.63 3.22 -7.16
C LEU A 124 -10.21 3.77 -7.05
N LEU A 125 -9.21 3.00 -7.48
CA LEU A 125 -7.81 3.42 -7.48
C LEU A 125 -7.57 4.64 -8.38
N CYS A 126 -8.23 4.72 -9.54
CA CYS A 126 -8.18 5.92 -10.40
C CYS A 126 -8.75 7.15 -9.66
N THR A 127 -9.90 6.99 -8.98
CA THR A 127 -10.50 8.05 -8.18
C THR A 127 -9.55 8.52 -7.08
N TYR A 128 -8.93 7.60 -6.34
CA TYR A 128 -7.99 7.95 -5.28
C TYR A 128 -6.77 8.69 -5.81
N LEU A 129 -6.20 8.25 -6.93
CA LEU A 129 -5.02 8.86 -7.54
C LEU A 129 -5.26 10.33 -7.91
N SER A 130 -6.48 10.65 -8.36
CA SER A 130 -6.88 12.02 -8.71
C SER A 130 -6.80 13.01 -7.53
N GLN A 131 -6.85 12.49 -6.29
CA GLN A 131 -6.83 13.24 -5.03
C GLN A 131 -5.42 13.35 -4.41
N MET A 132 -4.41 12.69 -4.99
CA MET A 132 -3.06 12.62 -4.42
C MET A 132 -2.15 13.79 -4.82
N LYS A 133 -2.73 14.85 -5.42
CA LYS A 133 -1.95 16.03 -5.86
C LYS A 133 -1.26 16.67 -4.65
N PRO A 134 0.07 16.81 -4.63
CA PRO A 134 0.78 17.47 -3.53
C PRO A 134 0.16 18.82 -3.16
N SER A 135 -0.14 19.68 -4.14
CA SER A 135 -0.71 21.00 -3.90
C SER A 135 -2.11 20.96 -3.27
N SER A 136 -2.94 19.99 -3.64
CA SER A 136 -4.25 19.79 -3.01
C SER A 136 -4.11 19.29 -1.57
N LEU A 137 -3.14 18.40 -1.31
CA LEU A 137 -2.87 17.88 0.03
C LEU A 137 -2.36 18.99 0.95
N VAL A 138 -1.45 19.86 0.48
CA VAL A 138 -1.01 21.04 1.24
C VAL A 138 -2.21 21.91 1.63
N LYS A 139 -3.11 22.21 0.68
CA LYS A 139 -4.31 23.00 0.95
C LYS A 139 -5.22 22.33 1.99
N LYS A 140 -5.42 21.01 1.90
CA LYS A 140 -6.19 20.25 2.89
C LYS A 140 -5.53 20.36 4.27
N MET A 141 -4.21 20.20 4.36
CA MET A 141 -3.46 20.31 5.62
C MET A 141 -3.52 21.72 6.21
N GLN A 142 -3.45 22.77 5.39
CA GLN A 142 -3.58 24.17 5.83
C GLN A 142 -4.95 24.48 6.45
N SER A 143 -6.00 23.76 6.06
CA SER A 143 -7.34 23.94 6.62
C SER A 143 -7.56 23.25 7.97
N LEU A 144 -6.60 22.45 8.44
CA LEU A 144 -6.70 21.73 9.72
C LEU A 144 -6.20 22.61 10.87
N PRO A 145 -6.96 22.75 11.98
CA PRO A 145 -6.56 23.55 13.13
C PRO A 145 -5.20 23.14 13.74
N GLU A 146 -4.88 21.85 13.71
CA GLU A 146 -3.63 21.29 14.24
C GLU A 146 -2.37 21.79 13.50
N ASN A 147 -2.54 22.40 12.34
CA ASN A 147 -1.46 22.84 11.47
C ASN A 147 -1.29 24.37 11.45
N GLU A 148 -2.03 25.13 12.25
CA GLU A 148 -1.97 26.61 12.27
C GLU A 148 -0.56 27.15 12.58
N ALA A 149 0.21 26.44 13.41
CA ALA A 149 1.57 26.83 13.79
C ALA A 149 2.65 26.38 12.80
N LYS A 150 2.32 25.53 11.81
CA LYS A 150 3.31 24.97 10.88
C LYS A 150 3.58 25.95 9.73
N THR A 151 4.84 26.04 9.32
CA THR A 151 5.19 26.87 8.17
C THR A 151 4.68 26.23 6.88
N PHE A 152 4.56 27.03 5.80
CA PHE A 152 4.25 26.49 4.49
C PHE A 152 5.25 25.39 4.07
N LEU A 153 6.53 25.54 4.42
CA LEU A 153 7.56 24.57 4.07
C LEU A 153 7.33 23.23 4.79
N ASP A 154 6.94 23.26 6.07
CA ASP A 154 6.64 22.05 6.85
C ASP A 154 5.45 21.30 6.24
N LEU A 155 4.39 22.03 5.88
CA LEU A 155 3.18 21.46 5.28
C LEU A 155 3.45 20.93 3.86
N ASP A 156 4.28 21.62 3.08
CA ASP A 156 4.70 21.15 1.77
C ASP A 156 5.49 19.84 1.90
N GLN A 157 6.47 19.80 2.80
CA GLN A 157 7.25 18.59 3.03
C GLN A 157 6.36 17.42 3.48
N GLU A 158 5.44 17.64 4.42
CA GLU A 158 4.50 16.62 4.89
C GLU A 158 3.56 16.12 3.78
N ALA A 159 3.01 17.04 2.98
CA ALA A 159 2.16 16.68 1.85
C ALA A 159 2.90 15.83 0.82
N TYR A 160 4.16 16.13 0.53
CA TYR A 160 4.98 15.31 -0.36
C TYR A 160 5.32 13.93 0.23
N TYR A 161 5.55 13.82 1.54
CA TYR A 161 5.68 12.51 2.20
C TYR A 161 4.38 11.71 2.18
N LEU A 162 3.24 12.37 2.33
CA LEU A 162 1.93 11.75 2.19
C LEU A 162 1.72 11.25 0.75
N THR A 163 1.99 12.09 -0.26
CA THR A 163 1.96 11.67 -1.68
C THR A 163 2.89 10.48 -1.92
N PHE A 164 4.12 10.52 -1.39
CA PHE A 164 5.07 9.41 -1.48
C PHE A 164 4.47 8.11 -0.92
N SER A 165 3.85 8.19 0.25
CA SER A 165 3.21 7.05 0.91
C SER A 165 2.07 6.50 0.09
N LEU A 166 1.16 7.37 -0.34
CA LEU A 166 0.01 7.01 -1.17
C LEU A 166 0.42 6.38 -2.52
N LEU A 167 1.48 6.88 -3.16
CA LEU A 167 1.98 6.31 -4.43
C LEU A 167 2.52 4.90 -4.27
N HIS A 168 3.19 4.60 -3.15
CA HIS A 168 3.60 3.23 -2.85
C HIS A 168 2.38 2.30 -2.69
N LEU A 169 1.38 2.73 -1.93
CA LEU A 169 0.12 1.98 -1.79
C LEU A 169 -0.58 1.78 -3.14
N VAL A 170 -0.59 2.81 -4.00
CA VAL A 170 -1.18 2.70 -5.34
C VAL A 170 -0.44 1.68 -6.19
N ASN A 171 0.89 1.69 -6.16
CA ASN A 171 1.70 0.73 -6.91
C ASN A 171 1.42 -0.72 -6.48
N ASP A 172 1.26 -0.96 -5.18
CA ASP A 172 0.88 -2.27 -4.65
C ASP A 172 -0.58 -2.63 -5.01
N ALA A 173 -1.54 -1.73 -4.79
CA ALA A 173 -2.96 -1.92 -5.13
C ALA A 173 -3.21 -2.17 -6.62
N SER A 174 -2.41 -1.58 -7.50
CA SER A 174 -2.52 -1.72 -8.96
C SER A 174 -2.03 -3.08 -9.48
N SER A 175 -1.31 -3.86 -8.67
CA SER A 175 -0.82 -5.16 -9.10
C SER A 175 -1.98 -6.14 -9.31
N SER A 176 -1.85 -7.07 -10.24
CA SER A 176 -2.91 -8.01 -10.58
C SER A 176 -2.34 -9.27 -11.22
N ASP A 177 -2.95 -10.42 -10.92
CA ASP A 177 -2.68 -11.70 -11.59
C ASP A 177 -3.65 -11.92 -12.76
N GLU A 178 -4.54 -10.96 -13.04
CA GLU A 178 -5.47 -11.02 -14.19
C GLU A 178 -4.71 -11.04 -15.54
N PRO A 179 -5.31 -11.54 -16.63
CA PRO A 179 -4.68 -11.48 -17.95
C PRO A 179 -4.35 -10.03 -18.37
N LEU A 180 -3.15 -9.79 -18.92
CA LEU A 180 -2.69 -8.44 -19.31
C LEU A 180 -3.66 -7.73 -20.29
N SER A 181 -4.32 -8.49 -21.17
CA SER A 181 -5.34 -7.97 -22.08
C SER A 181 -6.51 -7.32 -21.34
N PHE A 182 -6.92 -7.90 -20.20
CA PHE A 182 -7.97 -7.37 -19.34
C PHE A 182 -7.49 -6.18 -18.52
N GLN A 183 -6.24 -6.20 -18.06
CA GLN A 183 -5.64 -5.11 -17.29
C GLN A 183 -5.44 -3.84 -18.11
N ARG A 184 -5.16 -3.98 -19.42
CA ARG A 184 -4.76 -2.89 -20.33
C ARG A 184 -5.60 -1.62 -20.19
N LYS A 185 -6.93 -1.74 -20.22
CA LYS A 185 -7.84 -0.58 -20.18
C LYS A 185 -7.73 0.21 -18.87
N TYR A 186 -7.40 -0.46 -17.77
CA TYR A 186 -7.23 0.18 -16.46
C TYR A 186 -5.83 0.75 -16.30
N LEU A 187 -4.80 0.05 -16.78
CA LEU A 187 -3.42 0.57 -16.80
C LEU A 187 -3.33 1.88 -17.59
N VAL A 188 -4.00 1.99 -18.75
CA VAL A 188 -4.07 3.25 -19.51
C VAL A 188 -4.70 4.38 -18.68
N LYS A 189 -5.81 4.09 -17.98
CA LYS A 189 -6.46 5.07 -17.10
C LYS A 189 -5.57 5.49 -15.94
N LEU A 190 -4.93 4.53 -15.27
CA LEU A 190 -4.00 4.80 -14.17
C LEU A 190 -2.82 5.67 -14.62
N CYS A 191 -2.21 5.38 -15.79
CA CYS A 191 -1.17 6.24 -16.35
C CYS A 191 -1.70 7.67 -16.58
N SER A 192 -2.86 7.82 -17.21
CA SER A 192 -3.46 9.14 -17.47
C SER A 192 -3.71 9.92 -16.17
N GLU A 193 -4.28 9.27 -15.15
CA GLU A 193 -4.54 9.91 -13.86
C GLU A 193 -3.25 10.26 -13.12
N LEU A 194 -2.23 9.38 -13.14
CA LEU A 194 -0.92 9.64 -12.54
C LEU A 194 -0.25 10.87 -13.16
N GLU A 195 -0.28 10.97 -14.50
CA GLU A 195 0.32 12.08 -15.21
C GLU A 195 -0.42 13.39 -14.98
N LYS A 196 -1.75 13.35 -15.12
CA LYS A 196 -2.61 14.53 -15.03
C LYS A 196 -2.69 15.10 -13.61
N HIS A 197 -2.68 14.25 -12.57
CA HIS A 197 -2.95 14.68 -11.20
C HIS A 197 -1.69 14.77 -10.33
N VAL A 198 -0.72 13.86 -10.49
CA VAL A 198 0.47 13.83 -9.63
C VAL A 198 1.67 14.40 -10.35
N LYS A 199 2.06 13.82 -11.50
CA LYS A 199 3.28 14.21 -12.24
C LYS A 199 3.30 15.69 -12.61
N SER A 200 2.19 16.21 -13.15
CA SER A 200 2.05 17.60 -13.59
C SER A 200 2.06 18.62 -12.45
N ASP A 201 1.77 18.19 -11.22
CA ASP A 201 1.66 19.06 -10.04
C ASP A 201 3.01 19.22 -9.31
N ILE A 202 3.95 18.29 -9.52
CA ILE A 202 5.26 18.33 -8.88
C ILE A 202 6.09 19.46 -9.50
N ARG A 203 6.47 20.44 -8.67
CA ARG A 203 7.39 21.52 -9.05
C ARG A 203 8.80 21.23 -8.54
N GLU A 204 9.72 20.98 -9.46
CA GLU A 204 11.12 20.73 -9.12
C GLU A 204 11.85 21.99 -8.66
N ASP A 205 12.67 21.81 -7.64
CA ASP A 205 13.59 22.81 -7.12
C ASP A 205 14.75 22.06 -6.45
N ALA A 206 16.00 22.41 -6.76
CA ALA A 206 17.17 21.73 -6.23
C ALA A 206 17.27 21.77 -4.69
N ARG A 207 16.57 22.73 -4.05
CA ARG A 207 16.51 22.85 -2.58
C ARG A 207 15.59 21.84 -1.93
N PHE A 208 14.65 21.26 -2.67
CA PHE A 208 13.58 20.41 -2.13
C PHE A 208 13.70 18.97 -2.61
N PHE A 209 14.71 18.27 -2.09
CA PHE A 209 15.02 16.88 -2.46
C PHE A 209 13.84 15.90 -2.28
N TYR A 210 12.95 16.15 -1.31
CA TYR A 210 11.75 15.34 -1.11
C TYR A 210 10.80 15.36 -2.32
N ARG A 211 10.75 16.47 -3.08
CA ARG A 211 9.93 16.56 -4.30
C ARG A 211 10.52 15.70 -5.42
N THR A 212 11.84 15.68 -5.55
CA THR A 212 12.55 14.80 -6.50
C THR A 212 12.29 13.33 -6.19
N LYS A 213 12.32 12.91 -4.91
CA LYS A 213 11.98 11.53 -4.53
C LYS A 213 10.58 11.11 -5.00
N VAL A 214 9.59 11.99 -4.89
CA VAL A 214 8.24 11.73 -5.37
C VAL A 214 8.21 11.65 -6.90
N LYS A 215 8.90 12.56 -7.60
CA LYS A 215 9.00 12.51 -9.06
C LYS A 215 9.63 11.21 -9.56
N ASP A 216 10.71 10.77 -8.94
CA ASP A 216 11.40 9.53 -9.28
C ASP A 216 10.51 8.30 -9.03
N LEU A 217 9.73 8.31 -7.94
CA LEU A 217 8.74 7.28 -7.68
C LEU A 217 7.65 7.27 -8.76
N VAL A 218 7.11 8.43 -9.12
CA VAL A 218 6.13 8.58 -10.22
C VAL A 218 6.70 8.02 -11.52
N ALA A 219 7.95 8.35 -11.86
CA ALA A 219 8.60 7.86 -13.08
C ALA A 219 8.75 6.34 -13.08
N ARG A 220 9.12 5.72 -11.94
CA ARG A 220 9.24 4.26 -11.81
C ARG A 220 7.88 3.56 -11.93
N ILE A 221 6.85 4.06 -11.26
CA ILE A 221 5.50 3.50 -11.33
C ILE A 221 4.97 3.59 -12.77
N HIS A 222 5.10 4.78 -13.39
CA HIS A 222 4.70 4.99 -14.77
C HIS A 222 5.46 4.07 -15.74
N GLY A 223 6.78 3.97 -15.60
CA GLY A 223 7.63 3.08 -16.42
C GLY A 223 7.16 1.63 -16.34
N ARG A 224 6.93 1.12 -15.13
CA ARG A 224 6.40 -0.24 -14.90
C ARG A 224 5.05 -0.46 -15.59
N TRP A 225 4.10 0.47 -15.45
CA TRP A 225 2.79 0.32 -16.10
C TRP A 225 2.90 0.40 -17.63
N GLN A 226 3.79 1.25 -18.17
CA GLN A 226 4.06 1.31 -19.61
C GLN A 226 4.67 0.01 -20.14
N GLU A 227 5.61 -0.60 -19.40
CA GLU A 227 6.16 -1.91 -19.75
C GLU A 227 5.07 -2.98 -19.84
N LEU A 228 4.17 -3.05 -18.85
CA LEU A 228 3.02 -3.96 -18.89
C LEU A 228 2.08 -3.70 -20.09
N LEU A 229 1.87 -2.42 -20.45
CA LEU A 229 1.10 -2.03 -21.63
C LEU A 229 1.76 -2.40 -22.96
N LEU A 230 3.09 -2.49 -23.01
CA LEU A 230 3.83 -2.97 -24.17
C LEU A 230 3.66 -4.48 -24.31
N TYR A 231 3.81 -5.23 -23.22
CA TYR A 231 3.62 -6.69 -23.21
C TYR A 231 2.18 -7.13 -23.47
N SER A 232 1.20 -6.25 -23.25
CA SER A 232 -0.21 -6.55 -23.52
C SER A 232 -0.60 -6.43 -25.01
N ARG A 233 0.32 -6.05 -25.92
CA ARG A 233 0.02 -5.97 -27.36
C ARG A 233 0.09 -7.38 -27.95
N PRO A 234 -0.85 -7.79 -28.83
CA PRO A 234 -0.73 -9.07 -29.51
C PRO A 234 0.57 -9.11 -30.31
N SER A 235 1.32 -10.21 -30.19
CA SER A 235 2.42 -10.53 -31.10
C SER A 235 1.85 -10.56 -32.52
N GLN A 236 2.45 -9.76 -33.41
CA GLN A 236 2.10 -9.71 -34.83
C GLN A 236 2.28 -11.07 -35.50
#